data_AF-A0A5J5B040-F1
#
_entry.id   AF-A0A5J5B040-F1
#
_cell.length_a   1.000
_cell.length_b   1.000
_cell.length_c   1.000
_cell.angle_alpha   90.00
_cell.angle_beta   90.00
_cell.angle_gamma   90.00
#
_symmetry.space_group_name_H-M   'P 1'
#
loop_
_entity.id
_entity.type
_entity.pdbx_description
1 polymer ?
#
loop_
_entity_poly.entity_id
_entity_poly.type
_entity_poly.pdbx_seq_one_letter_code
_entity_poly.pdbx_strand_id
1 'polypeptide(L)'
;MGPVLSSPINIYLIWYGKWAAPQKLLIKDFLLSISTTNHRAVPSPSVADWWRTVSLYTDQTGANISRSVLIAGEYADHRYSHGTDLTRLSIQQVIATAVRSAPFPVNHKNGIYLILTSVDVTVQDFCRAVCGFHYFTFPSMVGYTLPYAWVGNSGKQCPEVCAYPFAVPGYMAGGGPGALSPPNSDVGIDGMISVIAHELAELASNPLVNAWYAGDEGQRGKDFQFEWEEG
;
A
#
# COMPACT_ATOMS: atom_id res chain seq x y z
N MET A 1 21.00 1.24 9.15
CA MET A 1 20.31 1.03 7.87
C MET A 1 20.02 -0.47 7.73
N GLY A 2 18.79 -0.88 8.03
CA GLY A 2 18.27 -2.23 7.81
C GLY A 2 18.02 -2.62 6.34
N PRO A 3 17.42 -3.81 6.10
CA PRO A 3 17.23 -4.36 4.76
C PRO A 3 16.11 -3.66 3.97
N VAL A 4 16.23 -3.67 2.64
CA VAL A 4 15.18 -3.30 1.69
C VAL A 4 14.66 -4.54 0.95
N LEU A 5 13.54 -4.43 0.23
CA LEU A 5 13.03 -5.54 -0.59
C LEU A 5 13.80 -5.67 -1.92
N SER A 6 15.00 -6.24 -1.87
CA SER A 6 15.94 -6.31 -3.02
C SER A 6 15.77 -7.52 -3.95
N SER A 7 14.92 -8.48 -3.57
CA SER A 7 14.55 -9.64 -4.40
C SER A 7 13.15 -9.44 -5.00
N PRO A 8 12.73 -10.21 -6.03
CA PRO A 8 11.38 -10.12 -6.59
C PRO A 8 10.30 -10.11 -5.50
N ILE A 9 9.48 -9.06 -5.48
CA ILE A 9 8.50 -8.77 -4.43
C ILE A 9 7.22 -9.55 -4.73
N ASN A 10 6.89 -10.49 -3.86
CA ASN A 10 5.69 -11.31 -3.95
C ASN A 10 4.60 -10.71 -3.07
N ILE A 11 3.58 -10.13 -3.69
CA ILE A 11 2.42 -9.55 -3.01
C ILE A 11 1.36 -10.62 -2.80
N TYR A 12 0.98 -10.83 -1.54
CA TYR A 12 -0.20 -11.59 -1.15
C TYR A 12 -1.34 -10.62 -0.84
N LEU A 13 -2.31 -10.54 -1.75
CA LEU A 13 -3.44 -9.61 -1.63
C LEU A 13 -4.51 -10.18 -0.70
N ILE A 14 -4.93 -9.39 0.27
CA ILE A 14 -6.06 -9.70 1.14
C ILE A 14 -7.16 -8.68 0.90
N TRP A 15 -8.23 -9.14 0.25
CA TRP A 15 -9.45 -8.37 0.02
C TRP A 15 -10.38 -8.53 1.22
N TYR A 16 -10.41 -7.57 2.13
CA TYR A 16 -11.27 -7.62 3.31
C TYR A 16 -12.58 -6.87 3.06
N GLY A 17 -13.71 -7.57 3.19
CA GLY A 17 -15.06 -7.07 2.91
C GLY A 17 -15.54 -7.28 1.47
N LYS A 18 -16.55 -6.51 1.05
CA LYS A 18 -17.22 -6.67 -0.24
C LYS A 18 -16.55 -5.83 -1.32
N TRP A 19 -16.00 -6.51 -2.32
CA TRP A 19 -15.27 -5.91 -3.41
C TRP A 19 -15.91 -6.25 -4.75
N ALA A 20 -16.18 -5.23 -5.57
CA ALA A 20 -16.62 -5.45 -6.94
C ALA A 20 -15.45 -5.94 -7.80
N ALA A 21 -15.72 -6.86 -8.73
CA ALA A 21 -14.68 -7.42 -9.60
C ALA A 21 -13.92 -6.36 -10.42
N PRO A 22 -14.57 -5.32 -10.99
CA PRO A 22 -13.86 -4.26 -11.69
C PRO A 22 -12.86 -3.49 -10.81
N GLN A 23 -13.21 -3.23 -9.54
CA GLN A 23 -12.33 -2.52 -8.62
C GLN A 23 -11.08 -3.34 -8.28
N LYS A 24 -11.23 -4.66 -8.09
CA LYS A 24 -10.08 -5.55 -7.90
C LYS A 24 -9.17 -5.56 -9.13
N LEU A 25 -9.76 -5.59 -10.33
CA LEU A 25 -9.00 -5.62 -11.57
C LEU A 25 -8.13 -4.36 -11.71
N LEU A 26 -8.68 -3.17 -11.47
CA LEU A 26 -7.93 -1.90 -11.53
C LEU A 26 -6.72 -1.89 -10.60
N ILE A 27 -6.89 -2.33 -9.36
CA ILE A 27 -5.78 -2.39 -8.39
C ILE A 27 -4.73 -3.41 -8.83
N LYS A 28 -5.14 -4.57 -9.34
CA LYS A 28 -4.21 -5.59 -9.84
C LYS A 28 -3.45 -5.09 -11.07
N ASP A 29 -4.12 -4.41 -11.98
CA ASP A 29 -3.50 -3.83 -13.18
C ASP A 29 -2.45 -2.78 -12.81
N PHE A 30 -2.75 -1.93 -11.82
CA PHE A 30 -1.76 -1.02 -11.25
C PHE A 30 -0.53 -1.77 -10.70
N LEU A 31 -0.72 -2.77 -9.83
CA LEU A 31 0.38 -3.54 -9.24
C LEU A 31 1.24 -4.23 -10.30
N LEU A 32 0.61 -4.82 -11.32
CA LEU A 32 1.33 -5.49 -12.41
C LEU A 32 2.04 -4.50 -13.34
N SER A 33 1.55 -3.27 -13.45
CA SER A 33 2.18 -2.21 -14.26
C SER A 33 3.53 -1.74 -13.71
N ILE A 34 3.82 -2.00 -12.43
CA ILE A 34 5.13 -1.69 -11.81
C ILE A 34 6.28 -2.42 -12.52
N SER A 35 6.05 -3.66 -12.95
CA SER A 35 7.08 -4.51 -13.56
C SER A 35 7.05 -4.54 -15.08
N THR A 36 6.27 -3.67 -15.72
CA THR A 36 6.25 -3.62 -17.18
C THR A 36 7.59 -3.17 -17.73
N THR A 37 8.17 -3.98 -18.62
CA THR A 37 9.41 -3.68 -19.34
C THR A 37 9.16 -3.29 -20.79
N ASN A 38 7.90 -3.30 -21.23
CA ASN A 38 7.54 -2.96 -22.60
C ASN A 38 7.39 -1.45 -22.78
N HIS A 39 8.53 -0.75 -22.73
CA HIS A 39 8.63 0.71 -22.90
C HIS A 39 8.12 1.23 -24.25
N ARG A 40 7.91 0.35 -25.25
CA ARG A 40 7.33 0.73 -26.55
C ARG A 40 5.81 0.75 -26.52
N ALA A 41 5.18 -0.02 -25.63
CA ALA A 41 3.73 -0.10 -25.50
C ALA A 41 3.17 0.84 -24.42
N VAL A 42 4.00 1.33 -23.51
CA VAL A 42 3.59 2.22 -22.41
C VAL A 42 4.30 3.57 -22.57
N PRO A 43 3.57 4.66 -22.89
CA PRO A 43 4.14 6.00 -22.94
C PRO A 43 4.74 6.42 -21.58
N SER A 44 5.83 7.17 -21.61
CA SER A 44 6.37 7.82 -20.42
C SER A 44 5.66 9.16 -20.16
N PRO A 45 5.46 9.56 -18.88
CA PRO A 45 5.81 8.81 -17.68
C PRO A 45 4.88 7.62 -17.41
N SER A 46 5.43 6.53 -16.87
CA SER A 46 4.71 5.30 -16.53
C SER A 46 4.91 4.89 -15.06
N VAL A 47 4.06 4.00 -14.54
CA VAL A 47 4.22 3.44 -13.17
C VAL A 47 5.58 2.75 -13.01
N ALA A 48 6.06 2.05 -14.04
CA ALA A 48 7.40 1.46 -14.03
C ALA A 48 8.54 2.51 -14.06
N ASP A 49 8.33 3.65 -14.72
CA ASP A 49 9.30 4.75 -14.68
C ASP A 49 9.34 5.40 -13.30
N TRP A 50 8.19 5.58 -12.64
CA TRP A 50 8.12 6.04 -11.26
C TRP A 50 8.76 5.05 -10.28
N TRP A 51 8.46 3.75 -10.39
CA TRP A 51 9.07 2.72 -9.55
C TRP A 51 10.58 2.59 -9.78
N ARG A 52 11.09 3.00 -10.95
CA ARG A 52 12.53 3.11 -11.19
C ARG A 52 13.19 4.09 -10.22
N THR A 53 12.53 5.19 -9.89
CA THR A 53 12.98 6.14 -8.87
C THR A 53 12.97 5.50 -7.48
N VAL A 54 11.90 4.77 -7.13
CA VAL A 54 11.85 4.00 -5.87
C VAL A 54 12.99 2.97 -5.81
N SER A 55 13.35 2.35 -6.93
CA SER A 55 14.46 1.38 -6.96
C SER A 55 15.86 1.97 -6.68
N LEU A 56 15.99 3.30 -6.58
CA LEU A 56 17.27 3.93 -6.23
C LEU A 56 17.63 3.79 -4.75
N TYR A 57 16.66 3.52 -3.87
CA TYR A 57 16.91 3.27 -2.46
C TYR A 57 17.60 1.91 -2.26
N THR A 58 18.62 1.89 -1.41
CA THR A 58 19.45 0.72 -1.11
C THR A 58 19.42 0.33 0.37
N ASP A 59 19.84 -0.89 0.68
CA ASP A 59 20.21 -1.28 2.04
C ASP A 59 21.72 -1.05 2.33
N GLN A 60 22.16 -1.43 3.53
CA GLN A 60 23.56 -1.37 3.96
C GLN A 60 24.54 -2.22 3.12
N THR A 61 24.04 -3.14 2.30
CA THR A 61 24.85 -3.96 1.38
C THR A 61 24.99 -3.30 0.00
N GLY A 62 24.29 -2.19 -0.23
CA GLY A 62 24.17 -1.54 -1.54
C GLY A 62 23.17 -2.23 -2.45
N ALA A 63 22.36 -3.18 -1.96
CA ALA A 63 21.33 -3.82 -2.75
C ALA A 63 20.14 -2.88 -2.91
N ASN A 64 19.74 -2.63 -4.16
CA ASN A 64 18.60 -1.79 -4.52
C ASN A 64 17.27 -2.51 -4.31
N ILE A 65 16.20 -1.75 -4.08
CA ILE A 65 14.82 -2.26 -4.16
C ILE A 65 14.58 -2.91 -5.53
N SER A 66 13.94 -4.07 -5.52
CA SER A 66 13.58 -4.82 -6.73
C SER A 66 12.56 -4.08 -7.59
N ARG A 67 12.77 -4.14 -8.91
CA ARG A 67 11.80 -3.68 -9.93
C ARG A 67 10.79 -4.75 -10.32
N SER A 68 10.94 -5.96 -9.82
CA SER A 68 10.04 -7.08 -10.06
C SER A 68 9.06 -7.20 -8.90
N VAL A 69 7.78 -7.04 -9.21
CA VAL A 69 6.62 -7.13 -8.35
C VAL A 69 5.66 -8.13 -8.99
N LEU A 70 5.17 -9.06 -8.19
CA LEU A 70 4.31 -10.15 -8.62
C LEU A 70 3.15 -10.27 -7.65
N ILE A 71 1.95 -10.55 -8.15
CA ILE A 71 0.84 -10.99 -7.31
C ILE A 71 0.99 -12.51 -7.13
N ALA A 72 1.49 -12.92 -5.98
CA ALA A 72 1.81 -14.32 -5.69
C ALA A 72 0.59 -15.11 -5.17
N GLY A 73 -0.44 -14.42 -4.68
CA GLY A 73 -1.68 -15.03 -4.26
C GLY A 73 -2.70 -13.99 -3.80
N GLU A 74 -3.96 -14.42 -3.73
CA GLU A 74 -5.08 -13.59 -3.29
C GLU A 74 -5.96 -14.35 -2.32
N TYR A 75 -6.48 -13.64 -1.32
CA TYR A 75 -7.49 -14.14 -0.37
C TYR A 75 -8.61 -13.12 -0.23
N ALA A 76 -9.85 -13.58 -0.18
CA ALA A 76 -11.02 -12.71 -0.08
C ALA A 76 -11.87 -13.08 1.13
N ASP A 77 -11.92 -12.16 2.10
CA ASP A 77 -12.76 -12.26 3.28
C ASP A 77 -14.03 -11.43 3.11
N HIS A 78 -14.98 -11.97 2.35
CA HIS A 78 -16.29 -11.36 2.12
C HIS A 78 -17.24 -11.48 3.33
N ARG A 79 -16.84 -12.19 4.38
CA ARG A 79 -17.65 -12.45 5.58
C ARG A 79 -17.30 -11.51 6.74
N TYR A 80 -16.30 -10.66 6.58
CA TYR A 80 -15.81 -9.75 7.61
C TYR A 80 -15.46 -10.54 8.87
N SER A 81 -14.50 -11.49 8.78
CA SER A 81 -14.20 -12.41 9.88
C SER A 81 -13.83 -11.74 11.21
N HIS A 82 -13.46 -10.47 11.19
CA HIS A 82 -13.13 -9.62 12.34
C HIS A 82 -14.06 -8.39 12.47
N GLY A 83 -15.24 -8.41 11.85
CA GLY A 83 -16.20 -7.31 11.87
C GLY A 83 -15.88 -6.18 10.88
N THR A 84 -16.67 -5.11 10.92
CA THR A 84 -16.53 -3.93 10.04
C THR A 84 -15.72 -2.80 10.66
N ASP A 85 -15.41 -2.89 11.95
CA ASP A 85 -14.67 -1.89 12.71
C ASP A 85 -13.36 -2.51 13.17
N LEU A 86 -12.27 -2.13 12.52
CA LEU A 86 -10.96 -2.73 12.72
C LEU A 86 -10.00 -1.78 13.44
N THR A 87 -9.06 -2.35 14.18
CA THR A 87 -7.89 -1.65 14.70
C THR A 87 -6.64 -2.14 13.98
N ARG A 88 -5.48 -1.50 14.20
CA ARG A 88 -4.19 -2.02 13.73
C ARG A 88 -3.92 -3.45 14.21
N LEU A 89 -4.37 -3.80 15.42
CA LEU A 89 -4.26 -5.17 15.93
C LEU A 89 -5.18 -6.14 15.16
N SER A 90 -6.41 -5.70 14.86
CA SER A 90 -7.36 -6.49 14.06
C SER A 90 -6.83 -6.74 12.64
N ILE A 91 -6.10 -5.81 12.02
CA ILE A 91 -5.44 -6.03 10.73
C ILE A 91 -4.45 -7.21 10.80
N GLN A 92 -3.67 -7.33 11.87
CA GLN A 92 -2.80 -8.51 12.04
C GLN A 92 -3.58 -9.81 12.20
N GLN A 93 -4.76 -9.76 12.84
CA GLN A 93 -5.65 -10.92 12.95
C GLN A 93 -6.28 -11.30 11.60
N VAL A 94 -6.60 -10.32 10.75
CA VAL A 94 -7.03 -10.55 9.35
C VAL A 94 -5.94 -11.28 8.58
N ILE A 95 -4.67 -10.85 8.69
CA ILE A 95 -3.53 -11.54 8.08
C ILE A 95 -3.43 -12.98 8.61
N ALA A 96 -3.54 -13.17 9.93
CA ALA A 96 -3.51 -14.50 10.54
C ALA A 96 -4.61 -15.42 9.99
N THR A 97 -5.84 -14.91 9.79
CA THR A 97 -6.94 -15.66 9.18
C THR A 97 -6.65 -16.00 7.72
N ALA A 98 -6.12 -15.06 6.95
CA ALA A 98 -5.77 -15.27 5.55
C ALA A 98 -4.69 -16.36 5.41
N VAL A 99 -3.60 -16.29 6.17
CA VAL A 99 -2.51 -17.27 6.17
C VAL A 99 -3.00 -18.68 6.52
N ARG A 100 -3.97 -18.82 7.45
CA ARG A 100 -4.55 -20.12 7.79
C ARG A 100 -5.49 -20.67 6.71
N SER A 101 -6.19 -19.79 6.00
CA SER A 101 -7.27 -20.16 5.08
C SER A 101 -6.80 -20.35 3.65
N ALA A 102 -5.91 -19.47 3.19
CA ALA A 102 -5.11 -19.62 1.98
C ALA A 102 -3.67 -19.80 2.46
N PRO A 103 -3.11 -21.02 2.45
CA PRO A 103 -1.72 -21.24 2.87
C PRO A 103 -0.79 -20.61 1.84
N PHE A 104 -0.63 -19.28 1.94
CA PHE A 104 0.39 -18.55 1.24
C PHE A 104 1.73 -19.12 1.71
N PRO A 105 2.66 -19.46 0.78
CA PRO A 105 3.94 -19.97 1.20
C PRO A 105 4.61 -18.88 2.05
N VAL A 106 5.05 -19.26 3.24
CA VAL A 106 5.69 -18.31 4.16
C VAL A 106 7.03 -17.90 3.54
N ASN A 107 7.04 -16.73 2.90
CA ASN A 107 8.19 -16.22 2.17
C ASN A 107 8.78 -15.01 2.91
N HIS A 108 9.61 -15.28 3.90
CA HIS A 108 10.20 -14.25 4.78
C HIS A 108 11.12 -13.25 4.08
N LYS A 109 11.62 -13.57 2.88
CA LYS A 109 12.59 -12.72 2.17
C LYS A 109 11.92 -11.82 1.14
N ASN A 110 10.85 -12.29 0.52
CA ASN A 110 10.28 -11.67 -0.68
C ASN A 110 8.78 -11.41 -0.55
N GLY A 111 8.11 -12.00 0.44
CA GLY A 111 6.66 -11.96 0.59
C GLY A 111 6.20 -10.77 1.41
N ILE A 112 5.28 -9.98 0.87
CA ILE A 112 4.54 -8.94 1.61
C ILE A 112 3.05 -9.25 1.59
N TYR A 113 2.33 -8.79 2.61
CA TYR A 113 0.87 -8.80 2.61
C TYR A 113 0.35 -7.40 2.31
N LEU A 114 -0.55 -7.27 1.34
CA LEU A 114 -1.25 -6.02 1.09
C LEU A 114 -2.74 -6.23 1.40
N ILE A 115 -3.20 -5.55 2.45
CA ILE A 115 -4.54 -5.68 3.00
C ILE A 115 -5.35 -4.49 2.51
N LEU A 116 -6.44 -4.77 1.80
CA LEU A 116 -7.29 -3.76 1.20
C LEU A 116 -8.70 -3.91 1.76
N THR A 117 -9.15 -2.92 2.52
CA THR A 117 -10.49 -2.93 3.12
C THR A 117 -11.49 -2.25 2.20
N SER A 118 -12.65 -2.87 2.00
CA SER A 118 -13.73 -2.31 1.18
C SER A 118 -14.32 -1.03 1.78
N VAL A 119 -15.10 -0.32 0.96
CA VAL A 119 -15.69 1.01 1.26
C VAL A 119 -16.59 1.06 2.51
N ASP A 120 -17.07 -0.10 2.96
CA ASP A 120 -17.97 -0.29 4.10
C ASP A 120 -17.26 -0.77 5.39
N VAL A 121 -15.92 -0.73 5.43
CA VAL A 121 -15.11 -1.08 6.59
C VAL A 121 -14.47 0.18 7.15
N THR A 122 -14.58 0.38 8.46
CA THR A 122 -13.93 1.47 9.20
C THR A 122 -12.72 0.92 9.93
N VAL A 123 -11.61 1.65 9.86
CA VAL A 123 -10.37 1.31 10.57
C VAL A 123 -9.99 2.47 11.48
N GLN A 124 -9.49 2.16 12.67
CA GLN A 124 -9.02 3.16 13.62
C GLN A 124 -8.04 4.15 12.95
N ASP A 125 -8.26 5.44 13.18
CA ASP A 125 -7.51 6.58 12.64
C ASP A 125 -7.60 6.80 11.12
N PHE A 126 -8.31 5.94 10.38
CA PHE A 126 -8.62 6.15 8.97
C PHE A 126 -9.37 7.46 8.79
N CYS A 127 -9.09 8.19 7.70
CA CYS A 127 -9.69 9.49 7.39
C CYS A 127 -9.37 10.63 8.37
N ARG A 128 -8.53 10.39 9.39
CA ARG A 128 -8.16 11.39 10.40
C ARG A 128 -6.66 11.62 10.44
N ALA A 129 -5.91 10.53 10.60
CA ALA A 129 -4.46 10.58 10.66
C ALA A 129 -3.81 9.85 9.50
N VAL A 130 -4.47 8.83 8.95
CA VAL A 130 -3.89 7.96 7.92
C VAL A 130 -4.90 7.55 6.86
N CYS A 131 -4.40 7.29 5.64
CA CYS A 131 -5.15 6.67 4.54
C CYS A 131 -4.73 5.21 4.29
N GLY A 132 -3.50 4.89 4.71
CA GLY A 132 -2.89 3.58 4.75
C GLY A 132 -1.78 3.58 5.82
N PHE A 133 -1.17 2.42 6.04
CA PHE A 133 0.10 2.33 6.75
C PHE A 133 0.82 1.03 6.39
N HIS A 134 2.14 1.02 6.52
CA HIS A 134 2.94 -0.19 6.47
C HIS A 134 3.53 -0.53 7.85
N TYR A 135 3.71 -1.83 8.12
CA TYR A 135 4.32 -2.33 9.35
C TYR A 135 4.77 -3.78 9.17
N PHE A 136 5.16 -4.46 10.25
CA PHE A 136 5.43 -5.90 10.24
C PHE A 136 4.56 -6.64 11.26
N THR A 137 4.20 -7.88 10.96
CA THR A 137 3.40 -8.71 11.87
C THR A 137 4.21 -9.13 13.09
N PHE A 138 3.54 -9.30 14.22
CA PHE A 138 4.17 -9.91 15.39
C PHE A 138 4.11 -11.45 15.31
N PRO A 139 5.21 -12.16 15.62
CA PRO A 139 5.20 -13.63 15.68
C PRO A 139 4.12 -14.19 16.61
N SER A 140 3.79 -13.49 17.70
CA SER A 140 2.71 -13.88 18.61
C SER A 140 1.32 -13.83 17.99
N MET A 141 1.13 -13.07 16.90
CA MET A 141 -0.17 -12.89 16.23
C MET A 141 -0.31 -13.78 14.98
N VAL A 142 0.73 -13.85 14.15
CA VAL A 142 0.69 -14.50 12.83
C VAL A 142 1.61 -15.73 12.77
N GLY A 143 2.41 -16.00 13.80
CA GLY A 143 3.44 -17.05 13.83
C GLY A 143 4.79 -16.59 13.26
N TYR A 144 4.81 -15.44 12.58
CA TYR A 144 5.96 -14.95 11.84
C TYR A 144 6.05 -13.42 11.87
N THR A 145 7.27 -12.89 11.70
CA THR A 145 7.50 -11.48 11.38
C THR A 145 7.48 -11.32 9.87
N LEU A 146 6.44 -10.67 9.34
CA LEU A 146 6.23 -10.49 7.90
C LEU A 146 5.85 -9.03 7.61
N PRO A 147 6.51 -8.39 6.63
CA PRO A 147 6.13 -7.05 6.19
C PRO A 147 4.71 -7.03 5.61
N TYR A 148 3.96 -5.99 5.93
CA TYR A 148 2.63 -5.76 5.37
C TYR A 148 2.30 -4.29 5.23
N ALA A 149 1.35 -3.99 4.34
CA ALA A 149 0.71 -2.70 4.25
C ALA A 149 -0.81 -2.86 4.27
N TRP A 150 -1.50 -1.88 4.84
CA TRP A 150 -2.94 -1.75 4.79
C TRP A 150 -3.33 -0.44 4.11
N VAL A 151 -4.38 -0.48 3.28
CA VAL A 151 -4.99 0.70 2.65
C VAL A 151 -6.51 0.64 2.76
N GLY A 152 -7.11 1.76 3.19
CA GLY A 152 -8.55 1.92 3.31
C GLY A 152 -9.21 2.53 2.07
N ASN A 153 -10.44 2.11 1.75
CA ASN A 153 -11.23 2.75 0.70
C ASN A 153 -11.98 3.97 1.25
N SER A 154 -11.55 5.16 0.85
CA SER A 154 -12.06 6.45 1.35
C SER A 154 -13.33 6.92 0.66
N GLY A 155 -13.75 6.29 -0.44
CA GLY A 155 -14.75 6.83 -1.37
C GLY A 155 -16.10 7.19 -0.74
N LYS A 156 -16.49 6.52 0.36
CA LYS A 156 -17.70 6.86 1.13
C LYS A 156 -17.43 7.68 2.39
N GLN A 157 -16.27 7.48 3.03
CA GLN A 157 -16.01 8.00 4.38
C GLN A 157 -15.35 9.39 4.35
N CYS A 158 -14.39 9.61 3.45
CA CYS A 158 -13.55 10.80 3.43
C CYS A 158 -12.78 10.98 2.10
N PRO A 159 -13.47 10.97 0.94
CA PRO A 159 -12.78 11.10 -0.34
C PRO A 159 -11.86 12.33 -0.37
N GLU A 160 -12.26 13.44 0.23
CA GLU A 160 -11.51 14.69 0.30
C GLU A 160 -10.23 14.64 1.12
N VAL A 161 -10.02 13.59 1.93
CA VAL A 161 -8.79 13.41 2.74
C VAL A 161 -7.82 12.45 2.06
N CYS A 162 -8.35 11.38 1.46
CA CYS A 162 -7.55 10.22 1.03
C CYS A 162 -7.67 9.89 -0.47
N ALA A 163 -8.35 10.73 -1.25
CA ALA A 163 -8.48 10.56 -2.70
C ALA A 163 -8.09 11.82 -3.48
N TYR A 164 -7.24 12.69 -2.90
CA TYR A 164 -6.60 13.77 -3.66
C TYR A 164 -5.76 13.17 -4.81
N PRO A 165 -5.75 13.78 -6.01
CA PRO A 165 -6.41 15.03 -6.41
C PRO A 165 -7.84 14.87 -6.96
N PHE A 166 -8.44 13.68 -6.87
CA PHE A 166 -9.78 13.37 -7.39
C PHE A 166 -10.92 13.83 -6.48
N ALA A 167 -10.59 14.10 -5.21
CA ALA A 167 -11.45 14.83 -4.28
C ALA A 167 -10.58 15.80 -3.49
N VAL A 168 -10.99 17.07 -3.48
CA VAL A 168 -10.22 18.17 -2.92
C VAL A 168 -10.83 18.58 -1.57
N PRO A 169 -10.02 18.79 -0.52
CA PRO A 169 -10.50 19.26 0.77
C PRO A 169 -11.33 20.54 0.66
N GLY A 170 -12.43 20.61 1.42
CA GLY A 170 -13.35 21.77 1.38
C GLY A 170 -12.67 23.11 1.69
N TYR A 171 -11.59 23.13 2.46
CA TYR A 171 -10.83 24.34 2.76
C TYR A 171 -10.05 24.90 1.55
N MET A 172 -9.81 24.10 0.51
CA MET A 172 -9.13 24.53 -0.73
C MET A 172 -10.11 25.07 -1.79
N ALA A 173 -11.43 24.93 -1.58
CA ALA A 173 -12.46 25.27 -2.56
C ALA A 173 -12.56 26.78 -2.88
N GLY A 174 -11.87 27.65 -2.13
CA GLY A 174 -11.91 29.11 -2.29
C GLY A 174 -10.86 29.71 -3.23
N GLY A 175 -10.00 28.91 -3.87
CA GLY A 175 -8.96 29.42 -4.77
C GLY A 175 -7.89 28.43 -5.24
N GLY A 176 -7.97 27.16 -4.84
CA GLY A 176 -7.07 26.11 -5.33
C GLY A 176 -7.55 25.47 -6.65
N PRO A 177 -6.75 24.55 -7.22
CA PRO A 177 -7.18 23.71 -8.34
C PRO A 177 -8.46 22.94 -7.97
N GLY A 178 -9.40 22.85 -8.90
CA GLY A 178 -10.56 21.98 -8.74
C GLY A 178 -10.15 20.49 -8.73
N ALA A 179 -11.07 19.62 -8.28
CA ALA A 179 -10.84 18.19 -8.32
C ALA A 179 -10.60 17.71 -9.76
N LEU A 180 -9.58 16.86 -9.94
CA LEU A 180 -9.31 16.21 -11.21
C LEU A 180 -10.29 15.07 -11.44
N SER A 181 -10.54 14.76 -12.72
CA SER A 181 -11.36 13.60 -13.06
C SER A 181 -10.62 12.30 -12.72
N PRO A 182 -11.21 11.39 -11.92
CA PRO A 182 -10.65 10.07 -11.66
C PRO A 182 -10.51 9.27 -12.97
N PRO A 183 -9.32 8.74 -13.32
CA PRO A 183 -9.08 8.04 -14.58
C PRO A 183 -10.03 6.87 -14.83
N ASN A 184 -10.49 6.20 -13.78
CA ASN A 184 -11.37 5.05 -13.84
C ASN A 184 -12.81 5.38 -13.42
N SER A 185 -13.15 6.67 -13.28
CA SER A 185 -14.46 7.14 -12.82
C SER A 185 -14.87 6.63 -11.43
N ASP A 186 -13.89 6.19 -10.61
CA ASP A 186 -14.10 5.73 -9.23
C ASP A 186 -13.12 6.47 -8.32
N VAL A 187 -13.58 7.56 -7.70
CA VAL A 187 -12.78 8.41 -6.80
C VAL A 187 -12.13 7.59 -5.67
N GLY A 188 -12.86 6.62 -5.11
CA GLY A 188 -12.37 5.80 -4.01
C GLY A 188 -11.21 4.91 -4.44
N ILE A 189 -11.36 4.22 -5.57
CA ILE A 189 -10.31 3.32 -6.08
C ILE A 189 -9.12 4.08 -6.65
N ASP A 190 -9.35 5.17 -7.37
CA ASP A 190 -8.25 5.98 -7.92
C ASP A 190 -7.47 6.67 -6.80
N GLY A 191 -8.14 7.10 -5.72
CA GLY A 191 -7.50 7.53 -4.49
C GLY A 191 -6.69 6.40 -3.83
N MET A 192 -7.27 5.19 -3.71
CA MET A 192 -6.55 4.04 -3.17
C MET A 192 -5.30 3.70 -3.97
N ILE A 193 -5.30 3.83 -5.30
CA ILE A 193 -4.10 3.57 -6.12
C ILE A 193 -2.93 4.47 -5.68
N SER A 194 -3.18 5.76 -5.43
CA SER A 194 -2.18 6.69 -4.90
C SER A 194 -1.62 6.22 -3.54
N VAL A 195 -2.50 5.83 -2.62
CA VAL A 195 -2.10 5.37 -1.29
C VAL A 195 -1.38 4.01 -1.36
N ILE A 196 -1.82 3.08 -2.19
CA ILE A 196 -1.14 1.79 -2.42
C ILE A 196 0.27 2.03 -2.97
N ALA A 197 0.43 2.97 -3.91
CA ALA A 197 1.74 3.34 -4.45
C ALA A 197 2.67 3.82 -3.32
N HIS A 198 2.19 4.77 -2.51
CA HIS A 198 2.92 5.32 -1.37
C HIS A 198 3.34 4.23 -0.37
N GLU A 199 2.38 3.46 0.13
CA GLU A 199 2.63 2.43 1.15
C GLU A 199 3.53 1.31 0.62
N LEU A 200 3.41 0.95 -0.67
CA LEU A 200 4.27 -0.06 -1.27
C LEU A 200 5.71 0.45 -1.43
N ALA A 201 5.90 1.74 -1.78
CA ALA A 201 7.22 2.35 -1.85
C ALA A 201 7.86 2.39 -0.45
N GLU A 202 7.13 2.84 0.58
CA GLU A 202 7.61 2.86 1.97
C GLU A 202 7.93 1.45 2.47
N LEU A 203 7.05 0.48 2.23
CA LEU A 203 7.30 -0.90 2.66
C LEU A 203 8.49 -1.52 1.92
N ALA A 204 8.70 -1.18 0.65
CA ALA A 204 9.83 -1.70 -0.11
C ALA A 204 11.16 -1.11 0.36
N SER A 205 11.18 0.16 0.74
CA SER A 205 12.37 0.83 1.28
C SER A 205 12.59 0.53 2.76
N ASN A 206 11.54 0.28 3.53
CA ASN A 206 11.61 0.16 4.99
C ASN A 206 10.75 -0.99 5.56
N PRO A 207 10.89 -2.24 5.09
CA PRO A 207 9.97 -3.35 5.38
C PRO A 207 9.84 -3.71 6.87
N LEU A 208 10.88 -3.42 7.67
CA LEU A 208 10.93 -3.74 9.10
C LEU A 208 11.05 -2.47 9.96
N VAL A 209 10.77 -1.30 9.40
CA VAL A 209 10.81 0.00 10.10
C VAL A 209 12.19 0.25 10.75
N ASN A 210 13.25 -0.10 10.04
CA ASN A 210 14.64 0.04 10.51
C ASN A 210 15.67 0.30 9.39
N ALA A 211 15.24 0.46 8.15
CA ALA A 211 16.06 0.69 6.96
C ALA A 211 16.46 2.15 6.81
N TRP A 212 15.47 3.04 6.70
CA TRP A 212 15.63 4.47 6.46
C TRP A 212 14.90 5.27 7.53
N TYR A 213 15.44 6.46 7.86
CA TYR A 213 14.86 7.42 8.81
C TYR A 213 14.89 8.81 8.17
N ALA A 214 13.89 9.64 8.43
CA ALA A 214 13.87 11.02 7.97
C ALA A 214 14.45 11.96 9.05
N GLY A 215 15.56 12.65 8.76
CA GLY A 215 16.16 13.69 9.60
C GLY A 215 17.69 13.70 9.61
N ASP A 216 18.29 14.85 9.92
CA ASP A 216 19.74 14.94 10.21
C ASP A 216 20.09 14.05 11.41
N GLU A 217 21.34 13.58 11.47
CA GLU A 217 21.91 12.50 12.32
C GLU A 217 21.62 12.54 13.85
N GLY A 218 20.80 13.48 14.36
CA GLY A 218 20.37 13.59 15.75
C GLY A 218 18.89 13.29 16.03
N GLN A 219 17.99 13.22 15.03
CA GLN A 219 16.55 12.96 15.26
C GLN A 219 16.18 11.49 15.03
N ARG A 220 16.72 10.60 15.88
CA ARG A 220 16.23 9.21 15.98
C ARG A 220 14.75 9.23 16.38
N GLY A 221 13.85 8.98 15.44
CA GLY A 221 12.44 8.72 15.78
C GLY A 221 11.38 9.08 14.74
N LYS A 222 11.73 9.65 13.57
CA LYS A 222 10.78 9.76 12.46
C LYS A 222 11.09 8.69 11.42
N ASP A 223 10.13 7.78 11.24
CA ASP A 223 10.18 6.81 10.15
C ASP A 223 10.28 7.54 8.82
N PHE A 224 11.04 6.98 7.89
CA PHE A 224 11.13 7.51 6.54
C PHE A 224 9.74 7.56 5.91
N GLN A 225 9.27 8.76 5.59
CA GLN A 225 8.01 8.95 4.89
C GLN A 225 8.27 9.39 3.46
N PHE A 226 7.60 8.77 2.49
CA PHE A 226 7.57 9.31 1.12
C PHE A 226 6.68 10.55 1.12
N GLU A 227 7.25 11.72 1.42
CA GLU A 227 6.54 12.98 1.28
C GLU A 227 6.26 13.21 -0.22
N TRP A 228 4.98 13.23 -0.58
CA TRP A 228 4.56 13.72 -1.88
C TRP A 228 4.80 15.23 -1.87
N GLU A 229 6.00 15.67 -2.26
CA GLU A 229 6.17 17.06 -2.70
C GLU A 229 5.37 17.20 -4.01
N GLU A 230 4.16 17.73 -3.87
CA GLU A 230 3.31 18.18 -4.96
C GLU A 230 4.05 19.31 -5.69
N GLY A 231 4.74 18.97 -6.79
CA GLY A 231 5.35 19.93 -7.71
C GLY A 231 4.35 20.63 -8.61
#